data_AF-C0DC71-F1
#
_entry.id   AF-C0DC71-F1
#
_cell.length_a   1.000
_cell.length_b   1.000
_cell.length_c   1.000
_cell.angle_alpha   90.00
_cell.angle_beta   90.00
_cell.angle_gamma   90.00
#
_symmetry.space_group_name_H-M   'P 1'
#
loop_
_entity.id
_entity.type
_entity.pdbx_description
1 polymer ?
#
loop_
_entity_poly.entity_id
_entity_poly.type
_entity_poly.pdbx_seq_one_letter_code
_entity_poly.pdbx_strand_id
1 'polypeptide(L)'
;YDKIVITFYETSRPWRPVFITRIDYGIYRDFFADELLSTSCLQEVNAISENISFNTLNFTVRTETNIPFDFQKKQKLALYFNGQRIGNFYLKNGARKNRTDYQMDSHDAIGVLDGNEFPGGVYTGQLTRDVIDQIFEGEDFNYLLDDSLADIPLIGYIPYTTKRNALVQIAFSIGAVVDTSNYDGVLIYPQQTEVT
;
A
#
# COMPACT_ATOMS: atom_id res chain seq x y z
N TYR A 1 -32.35 -15.84 -7.61
CA TYR A 1 -31.30 -15.56 -6.62
C TYR A 1 -29.99 -15.87 -7.30
N ASP A 2 -29.36 -14.84 -7.86
CA ASP A 2 -28.12 -14.98 -8.59
C ASP A 2 -27.01 -15.30 -7.59
N LYS A 3 -26.39 -16.47 -7.74
CA LYS A 3 -25.28 -16.92 -6.90
C LYS A 3 -24.12 -17.35 -7.78
N ILE A 4 -22.91 -16.98 -7.38
CA ILE A 4 -21.67 -17.52 -7.94
C ILE A 4 -21.24 -18.65 -7.02
N VAL A 5 -21.10 -19.86 -7.58
CA VAL A 5 -20.64 -21.05 -6.84
C VAL A 5 -19.23 -21.37 -7.30
N ILE A 6 -18.25 -21.11 -6.44
CA ILE A 6 -16.84 -21.43 -6.67
C ILE A 6 -16.53 -22.75 -5.97
N THR A 7 -16.08 -23.76 -6.70
CA THR A 7 -15.77 -25.11 -6.18
C THR A 7 -14.33 -25.48 -6.53
N PHE A 8 -13.55 -25.90 -5.54
CA PHE A 8 -12.18 -26.40 -5.72
C PHE A 8 -12.21 -27.92 -5.66
N TYR A 9 -11.88 -28.58 -6.77
CA TYR A 9 -11.99 -30.05 -6.89
C TYR A 9 -10.76 -30.79 -6.41
N GLU A 10 -9.58 -30.28 -6.73
CA GLU A 10 -8.31 -30.91 -6.38
C GLU A 10 -7.19 -29.87 -6.28
N THR A 11 -6.16 -30.21 -5.51
CA THR A 11 -4.90 -29.47 -5.45
C THR A 11 -3.80 -30.31 -6.09
N SER A 12 -2.76 -29.66 -6.60
CA SER A 12 -1.68 -30.34 -7.32
C SER A 12 -0.88 -31.36 -6.50
N ARG A 13 -1.03 -31.39 -5.17
CA ARG A 13 -0.38 -32.35 -4.26
C ARG A 13 -1.27 -32.70 -3.06
N PRO A 14 -1.19 -33.93 -2.53
CA PRO A 14 -1.86 -34.32 -1.29
C PRO A 14 -1.52 -33.37 -0.13
N TRP A 15 -2.49 -33.17 0.78
CA TRP A 15 -2.33 -32.40 2.03
C TRP A 15 -2.03 -30.90 1.87
N ARG A 16 -2.38 -30.30 0.73
CA ARG A 16 -2.33 -28.83 0.55
C ARG A 16 -3.70 -28.19 0.78
N PRO A 17 -3.91 -27.42 1.87
CA PRO A 17 -5.13 -26.64 2.04
C PRO A 17 -5.23 -25.57 0.95
N VAL A 18 -6.45 -25.33 0.47
CA VAL A 18 -6.78 -24.21 -0.43
C VAL A 18 -7.18 -23.03 0.44
N PHE A 19 -6.55 -21.89 0.21
CA PHE A 19 -6.92 -20.63 0.83
C PHE A 19 -7.40 -19.67 -0.26
N ILE A 20 -8.64 -19.20 -0.15
CA ILE A 20 -9.11 -18.06 -0.93
C ILE A 20 -8.64 -16.82 -0.19
N THR A 21 -7.73 -16.06 -0.80
CA THR A 21 -7.20 -14.83 -0.21
C THR A 21 -8.08 -13.63 -0.56
N ARG A 22 -8.59 -13.55 -1.80
CA ARG A 22 -9.39 -12.42 -2.28
C ARG A 22 -10.37 -12.80 -3.39
N ILE A 23 -11.51 -12.12 -3.44
CA ILE A 23 -12.44 -12.13 -4.57
C ILE A 23 -12.67 -10.67 -4.98
N ASP A 24 -12.10 -10.29 -6.12
CA ASP A 24 -12.34 -8.97 -6.72
C ASP A 24 -13.51 -9.08 -7.69
N TYR A 25 -14.54 -8.26 -7.51
CA TYR A 25 -15.68 -8.19 -8.42
C TYR A 25 -16.11 -6.73 -8.59
N GLY A 26 -16.60 -6.39 -9.78
CA GLY A 26 -17.04 -5.04 -10.09
C GLY A 26 -16.58 -4.57 -11.46
N ILE A 27 -16.67 -3.26 -11.67
CA ILE A 27 -16.31 -2.60 -12.91
C ILE A 27 -15.03 -1.81 -12.65
N TYR A 28 -14.00 -2.03 -13.46
CA TYR A 28 -12.85 -1.13 -13.51
C TYR A 28 -13.29 0.17 -14.17
N ARG A 29 -13.00 1.29 -13.53
CA ARG A 29 -13.36 2.61 -14.04
C ARG A 29 -12.13 3.49 -14.05
N ASP A 30 -11.85 4.02 -15.22
CA ASP A 30 -10.80 5.03 -15.42
C ASP A 30 -11.46 6.40 -15.35
N PHE A 31 -10.88 7.28 -14.55
CA PHE A 31 -11.32 8.67 -14.45
C PHE A 31 -10.39 9.55 -15.26
N PHE A 32 -10.93 10.17 -16.31
CA PHE A 32 -10.19 11.07 -17.18
C PHE A 32 -10.41 12.55 -16.77
N ALA A 33 -9.70 13.46 -17.43
CA ALA A 33 -9.66 14.88 -17.06
C ALA A 33 -11.02 15.60 -17.20
N ASP A 34 -11.94 15.05 -17.99
CA ASP A 34 -13.32 15.53 -18.17
C ASP A 34 -14.22 15.20 -16.98
N GLU A 35 -14.01 14.06 -16.32
CA GLU A 35 -14.74 13.67 -15.11
C GLU A 35 -14.11 14.25 -13.82
N LEU A 36 -12.81 14.57 -13.81
CA LEU A 36 -12.08 15.05 -12.63
C LEU A 36 -12.27 16.56 -12.41
N LEU A 37 -12.95 16.94 -11.32
CA LEU A 37 -13.18 18.33 -10.93
C LEU A 37 -11.98 18.94 -10.17
N SER A 38 -11.31 18.11 -9.38
CA SER A 38 -10.15 18.51 -8.58
C SER A 38 -9.31 17.27 -8.30
N THR A 39 -7.99 17.40 -8.38
CA THR A 39 -7.06 16.32 -8.04
C THR A 39 -5.87 16.92 -7.33
N SER A 40 -5.54 16.38 -6.17
CA SER A 40 -4.39 16.78 -5.36
C SER A 40 -3.64 15.52 -4.92
N CYS A 41 -2.38 15.42 -5.31
CA CYS A 41 -1.48 14.33 -4.94
C CYS A 41 -0.31 14.93 -4.17
N LEU A 42 -0.04 14.42 -2.97
CA LEU A 42 1.13 14.75 -2.17
C LEU A 42 1.98 13.48 -2.05
N GLN A 43 3.21 13.56 -2.56
CA GLN A 43 4.23 12.54 -2.39
C GLN A 43 5.43 13.13 -1.67
N GLU A 44 5.83 12.47 -0.59
CA GLU A 44 6.97 12.83 0.24
C GLU A 44 7.86 11.60 0.42
N VAL A 45 9.16 11.84 0.50
CA VAL A 45 10.16 10.82 0.80
C VAL A 45 11.19 11.40 1.76
N ASN A 46 11.64 10.59 2.73
CA ASN A 46 12.67 10.98 3.68
C ASN A 46 13.91 10.11 3.46
N ALA A 47 15.02 10.75 3.07
CA ALA A 47 16.27 10.05 2.76
C ALA A 47 16.95 9.40 3.96
N ILE A 48 16.65 9.85 5.19
CA ILE A 48 17.25 9.31 6.42
C ILE A 48 16.26 8.51 7.27
N SER A 49 15.01 8.39 6.82
CA SER A 49 13.95 7.66 7.51
C SER A 49 13.74 8.04 8.99
N GLU A 50 14.02 9.30 9.36
CA GLU A 50 13.64 9.84 10.69
C GLU A 50 12.11 9.79 10.88
N ASN A 51 11.38 9.99 9.78
CA ASN A 51 9.96 9.77 9.66
C ASN A 51 9.65 9.30 8.25
N ILE A 52 8.74 8.34 8.09
CA ILE A 52 8.22 7.93 6.78
C ILE A 52 6.81 8.53 6.66
N SER A 53 6.65 9.58 5.85
CA SER A 53 5.32 10.14 5.52
C SER A 53 4.47 9.12 4.77
N PHE A 54 3.15 9.18 4.93
CA PHE A 54 2.24 8.51 4.00
C PHE A 54 1.79 9.50 2.94
N ASN A 55 1.80 9.05 1.69
CA ASN A 55 1.38 9.87 0.56
C ASN A 55 -0.14 9.93 0.48
N THR A 56 -0.68 11.06 0.01
CA THR A 56 -2.14 11.27 -0.07
C THR A 56 -2.56 11.61 -1.48
N LEU A 57 -3.68 11.03 -1.92
CA LEU A 57 -4.37 11.38 -3.15
C LEU A 57 -5.81 11.72 -2.81
N ASN A 58 -6.17 12.98 -3.01
CA ASN A 58 -7.51 13.48 -2.81
C ASN A 58 -8.05 13.98 -4.16
N PHE A 59 -9.20 13.48 -4.57
CA PHE A 59 -9.80 13.89 -5.82
C PHE A 59 -11.32 13.95 -5.72
N THR A 60 -11.90 14.77 -6.59
CA THR A 60 -13.35 14.88 -6.75
C THR A 60 -13.69 14.52 -8.19
N VAL A 61 -14.59 13.57 -8.36
CA VAL A 61 -15.08 13.13 -9.66
C VAL A 61 -16.55 13.47 -9.83
N ARG A 62 -16.93 13.87 -11.05
CA ARG A 62 -18.30 13.99 -11.50
C ARG A 62 -18.70 12.72 -12.25
N THR A 63 -19.71 12.01 -11.77
CA THR A 63 -20.23 10.83 -12.48
C THR A 63 -21.06 11.25 -13.68
N GLU A 64 -20.76 10.66 -14.84
CA GLU A 64 -21.60 10.75 -16.04
C GLU A 64 -22.75 9.71 -16.03
N THR A 65 -22.60 8.70 -15.18
CA THR A 65 -23.53 7.56 -15.10
C THR A 65 -24.45 7.70 -13.90
N ASN A 66 -25.68 7.19 -14.01
CA ASN A 66 -26.63 7.16 -12.89
C ASN A 66 -26.33 6.07 -11.84
N ILE A 67 -25.21 5.35 -11.98
CA ILE A 67 -24.79 4.31 -11.04
C ILE A 67 -24.03 4.99 -9.90
N PRO A 68 -24.49 4.89 -8.64
CA PRO A 68 -23.78 5.44 -7.51
C PRO A 68 -22.45 4.70 -7.27
N PHE A 69 -21.43 5.42 -6.81
CA PHE A 69 -20.19 4.78 -6.37
C PHE A 69 -20.41 4.08 -5.04
N ASP A 70 -20.03 2.81 -4.99
CA ASP A 70 -19.89 2.09 -3.74
C ASP A 70 -18.44 2.23 -3.25
N PHE A 71 -18.27 2.80 -2.06
CA PHE A 71 -16.97 3.12 -1.53
C PHE A 71 -16.48 1.99 -0.63
N GLN A 72 -15.54 1.19 -1.14
CA GLN A 72 -14.91 0.15 -0.36
C GLN A 72 -13.58 0.61 0.23
N LYS A 73 -13.44 0.53 1.55
CA LYS A 73 -12.15 0.79 2.21
C LYS A 73 -11.08 -0.15 1.66
N LYS A 74 -9.85 0.35 1.55
CA LYS A 74 -8.69 -0.35 0.98
C LYS A 74 -8.86 -0.73 -0.51
N GLN A 75 -9.87 -0.21 -1.21
CA GLN A 75 -9.94 -0.36 -2.66
C GLN A 75 -8.74 0.31 -3.31
N LYS A 76 -8.01 -0.43 -4.16
CA LYS A 76 -6.82 0.04 -4.84
C LYS A 76 -7.16 1.04 -5.94
N LEU A 77 -6.40 2.12 -5.99
CA LEU A 77 -6.46 3.19 -6.97
C LEU A 77 -5.05 3.39 -7.55
N ALA A 78 -4.94 3.47 -8.87
CA ALA A 78 -3.67 3.78 -9.52
C ALA A 78 -3.75 5.16 -10.16
N LEU A 79 -2.79 6.03 -9.86
CA LEU A 79 -2.67 7.35 -10.45
C LEU A 79 -1.69 7.31 -11.60
N TYR A 80 -2.14 7.80 -12.76
CA TYR A 80 -1.32 7.93 -13.96
C TYR A 80 -1.22 9.39 -14.40
N PHE A 81 -0.06 9.74 -14.95
CA PHE A 81 0.18 11.01 -15.62
C PHE A 81 0.94 10.73 -16.92
N ASN A 82 0.39 11.19 -18.05
CA ASN A 82 0.95 10.95 -19.39
C ASN A 82 1.29 9.47 -19.67
N GLY A 83 0.46 8.54 -19.20
CA GLY A 83 0.65 7.09 -19.37
C GLY A 83 1.69 6.46 -18.44
N GLN A 84 2.37 7.25 -17.61
CA GLN A 84 3.27 6.75 -16.56
C GLN A 84 2.55 6.72 -15.22
N ARG A 85 2.74 5.64 -14.46
CA ARG A 85 2.16 5.51 -13.13
C ARG A 85 2.95 6.36 -12.14
N ILE A 86 2.27 7.28 -11.46
CA ILE A 86 2.85 8.11 -10.40
C ILE A 86 2.89 7.34 -9.07
N GLY A 87 1.85 6.56 -8.78
CA GLY A 87 1.76 5.81 -7.53
C GLY A 87 0.46 5.04 -7.39
N ASN A 88 0.43 4.19 -6.36
CA ASN A 88 -0.78 3.47 -5.95
C ASN A 88 -1.27 3.99 -4.61
N PHE A 89 -2.59 4.11 -4.52
CA PHE A 89 -3.31 4.59 -3.36
C PHE A 89 -4.43 3.63 -3.02
N TYR A 90 -4.93 3.74 -1.80
CA TYR A 90 -5.97 2.91 -1.23
C TYR A 90 -7.05 3.81 -0.67
N LEU A 91 -8.29 3.56 -1.07
CA LEU A 91 -9.43 4.37 -0.63
C LEU A 91 -9.56 4.28 0.88
N LYS A 92 -9.48 5.43 1.56
CA LYS A 92 -9.67 5.53 3.01
C LYS A 92 -11.08 5.99 3.33
N ASN A 93 -11.55 7.00 2.62
CA ASN A 93 -12.88 7.56 2.77
C ASN A 93 -13.43 8.04 1.43
N GLY A 94 -14.76 8.02 1.30
CA GLY A 94 -15.47 8.53 0.14
C GLY A 94 -16.75 9.22 0.59
N ALA A 95 -17.04 10.38 0.00
CA ALA A 95 -18.22 11.17 0.34
C ALA A 95 -18.90 11.69 -0.92
N ARG A 96 -20.22 11.45 -1.02
CA ARG A 96 -21.04 12.07 -2.06
C ARG A 96 -21.30 13.54 -1.68
N LYS A 97 -20.81 14.49 -2.49
CA LYS A 97 -21.00 15.93 -2.25
C LYS A 97 -22.34 16.44 -2.75
N ASN A 98 -22.76 15.97 -3.92
CA ASN A 98 -24.07 16.28 -4.49
C ASN A 98 -24.56 15.11 -5.34
N ARG A 99 -25.59 15.30 -6.15
CA ARG A 99 -26.17 14.21 -6.96
C ARG A 99 -25.13 13.55 -7.89
N THR A 100 -24.18 14.30 -8.42
CA THR A 100 -23.23 13.84 -9.43
C THR A 100 -21.78 13.80 -8.93
N ASP A 101 -21.45 14.56 -7.89
CA ASP A 101 -20.06 14.79 -7.52
C ASP A 101 -19.70 14.00 -6.25
N TYR A 102 -18.56 13.32 -6.30
CA TYR A 102 -18.06 12.44 -5.26
C TYR A 102 -16.62 12.82 -4.93
N GLN A 103 -16.32 13.01 -3.64
CA GLN A 103 -14.99 13.23 -3.13
C GLN A 103 -14.42 11.92 -2.61
N MET A 104 -13.16 11.66 -2.94
CA MET A 104 -12.40 10.50 -2.50
C MET A 104 -11.15 10.98 -1.77
N ASP A 105 -10.91 10.41 -0.59
CA ASP A 105 -9.70 10.61 0.19
C ASP A 105 -8.97 9.25 0.27
N SER A 106 -7.72 9.23 -0.18
CA SER A 106 -6.94 7.99 -0.29
C SER A 106 -5.50 8.19 0.19
N HIS A 107 -4.94 7.11 0.71
CA HIS A 107 -3.58 7.06 1.25
C HIS A 107 -2.79 5.98 0.51
N ASP A 108 -1.48 6.11 0.42
CA ASP A 108 -0.62 5.06 -0.12
C ASP A 108 -0.52 3.82 0.79
N ALA A 109 0.30 2.85 0.37
CA ALA A 109 0.57 1.63 1.13
C ALA A 109 1.06 1.91 2.56
N ILE A 110 1.92 2.93 2.75
CA ILE A 110 2.42 3.32 4.07
C ILE A 110 1.28 3.82 4.96
N GLY A 111 0.32 4.56 4.40
CA GLY A 111 -0.88 4.98 5.12
C GLY A 111 -1.81 3.82 5.51
N VAL A 112 -1.79 2.71 4.78
CA VAL A 112 -2.48 1.47 5.20
C VAL A 112 -1.76 0.81 6.38
N LEU A 113 -0.42 0.75 6.35
CA LEU A 113 0.39 0.21 7.44
C LEU A 113 0.26 1.01 8.75
N ASP A 114 -0.04 2.30 8.67
CA ASP A 114 -0.29 3.13 9.87
C ASP A 114 -1.57 2.73 10.61
N GLY A 115 -2.54 2.12 9.91
CA GLY A 115 -3.79 1.65 10.49
C GLY A 115 -3.73 0.24 11.09
N ASN A 116 -2.63 -0.48 10.89
CA ASN A 116 -2.48 -1.88 11.29
C ASN A 116 -1.43 -2.01 12.40
N GLU A 117 -1.71 -2.88 13.37
CA GLU A 117 -0.86 -3.07 14.54
C GLU A 117 0.30 -4.03 14.25
N PHE A 118 1.42 -3.81 14.93
CA PHE A 118 2.61 -4.64 14.90
C PHE A 118 3.03 -4.98 16.33
N PRO A 119 3.14 -6.28 16.69
CA PRO A 119 3.38 -6.70 18.06
C PRO A 119 4.76 -6.27 18.59
N GLY A 120 5.75 -6.09 17.71
CA GLY A 120 7.11 -5.77 18.09
C GLY A 120 7.83 -6.95 18.76
N GLY A 121 8.95 -6.68 19.40
CA GLY A 121 9.78 -7.71 20.04
C GLY A 121 11.22 -7.26 20.29
N VAL A 122 11.98 -8.14 20.94
CA VAL A 122 13.43 -8.00 21.11
C VAL A 122 14.12 -8.74 19.97
N TYR A 123 14.99 -8.04 19.26
CA TYR A 123 15.78 -8.57 18.15
C TYR A 123 17.23 -8.74 18.61
N THR A 124 17.79 -9.92 18.34
CA THR A 124 19.13 -10.34 18.77
C THR A 124 19.97 -10.84 17.59
N GLY A 125 19.64 -10.41 16.37
CA GLY A 125 20.31 -10.80 15.14
C GLY A 125 19.41 -11.41 14.06
N GLN A 126 18.08 -11.26 14.14
CA GLN A 126 17.16 -11.64 13.06
C GLN A 126 17.49 -10.80 11.81
N LEU A 127 17.37 -11.41 10.62
CA LEU A 127 17.66 -10.71 9.37
C LEU A 127 16.57 -9.67 9.06
N THR A 128 16.96 -8.53 8.50
CA THR A 128 16.03 -7.47 8.08
C THR A 128 14.90 -8.01 7.22
N ARG A 129 15.20 -8.87 6.23
CA ARG A 129 14.19 -9.45 5.33
C ARG A 129 13.07 -10.15 6.11
N ASP A 130 13.42 -10.96 7.10
CA ASP A 130 12.43 -11.73 7.88
C ASP A 130 11.50 -10.83 8.69
N VAL A 131 12.02 -9.70 9.19
CA VAL A 131 11.22 -8.73 9.97
C VAL A 131 10.37 -7.85 9.06
N ILE A 132 10.88 -7.47 7.89
CA ILE A 132 10.10 -6.77 6.87
C ILE A 132 8.98 -7.66 6.35
N ASP A 133 9.21 -8.96 6.11
CA ASP A 133 8.17 -9.92 5.74
C ASP A 133 7.01 -9.94 6.75
N GLN A 134 7.31 -9.90 8.05
CA GLN A 134 6.29 -9.82 9.11
C GLN A 134 5.49 -8.50 9.07
N ILE A 135 6.12 -7.40 8.68
CA ILE A 135 5.43 -6.11 8.53
C ILE A 135 4.43 -6.18 7.38
N PHE A 136 4.80 -6.77 6.24
CA PHE A 136 3.92 -6.86 5.08
C PHE A 136 2.97 -8.08 5.09
N GLU A 137 3.08 -8.95 6.10
CA GLU A 137 2.20 -10.11 6.25
C GLU A 137 0.73 -9.68 6.35
N GLY A 138 -0.11 -10.25 5.48
CA GLY A 138 -1.55 -9.99 5.44
C GLY A 138 -1.96 -8.68 4.76
N GLU A 139 -1.03 -7.95 4.14
CA GLU A 139 -1.36 -6.78 3.31
C GLU A 139 -1.68 -7.16 1.86
N ASP A 140 -2.51 -6.36 1.20
CA ASP A 140 -2.94 -6.56 -0.20
C ASP A 140 -1.92 -6.03 -1.24
N PHE A 141 -0.71 -5.68 -0.81
CA PHE A 141 0.33 -5.08 -1.63
C PHE A 141 1.71 -5.61 -1.30
N ASN A 142 2.58 -5.54 -2.31
CA ASN A 142 3.94 -6.06 -2.22
C ASN A 142 4.92 -4.99 -1.75
N TYR A 143 6.11 -5.45 -1.39
CA TYR A 143 7.28 -4.61 -1.19
C TYR A 143 8.46 -5.14 -2.01
N LEU A 144 9.45 -4.29 -2.26
CA LEU A 144 10.73 -4.66 -2.82
C LEU A 144 11.82 -4.12 -1.91
N LEU A 145 12.64 -5.04 -1.38
CA LEU A 145 13.79 -4.73 -0.54
C LEU A 145 15.07 -4.95 -1.34
N ASP A 146 15.95 -3.96 -1.33
CA ASP A 146 17.27 -4.07 -1.92
C ASP A 146 18.10 -5.16 -1.22
N ASP A 147 18.76 -6.02 -2.01
CA ASP A 147 19.52 -7.16 -1.49
C ASP A 147 20.66 -6.73 -0.55
N SER A 148 21.22 -5.53 -0.72
CA SER A 148 22.27 -5.00 0.18
C SER A 148 21.80 -4.80 1.62
N LEU A 149 20.48 -4.69 1.84
CA LEU A 149 19.86 -4.47 3.14
C LEU A 149 19.28 -5.75 3.75
N ALA A 150 19.04 -6.78 2.94
CA ALA A 150 18.27 -7.96 3.32
C ALA A 150 18.90 -8.76 4.46
N ASP A 151 20.22 -8.94 4.42
CA ASP A 151 20.97 -9.80 5.35
C ASP A 151 21.55 -9.03 6.56
N ILE A 152 21.18 -7.75 6.74
CA ILE A 152 21.61 -6.97 7.89
C ILE A 152 20.94 -7.53 9.15
N PRO A 153 21.69 -7.91 10.20
CA PRO A 153 21.11 -8.39 11.45
C PRO A 153 20.54 -7.23 12.28
N LEU A 154 19.27 -7.33 12.65
CA LEU A 154 18.60 -6.38 13.53
C LEU A 154 18.86 -6.72 15.00
N ILE A 155 19.30 -5.72 15.76
CA ILE A 155 19.56 -5.82 17.20
C ILE A 155 18.89 -4.64 17.90
N GLY A 156 18.06 -4.93 18.89
CA GLY A 156 17.36 -3.88 19.65
C GLY A 156 15.97 -4.30 20.09
N TYR A 157 15.12 -3.32 20.35
CA TYR A 157 13.76 -3.53 20.81
C TYR A 157 12.80 -2.63 20.03
N ILE A 158 11.78 -3.23 19.43
CA ILE A 158 10.65 -2.51 18.83
C ILE A 158 9.46 -2.72 19.75
N PRO A 159 8.88 -1.67 20.36
CA PRO A 159 7.68 -1.79 21.17
C PRO A 159 6.45 -2.12 20.32
N TYR A 160 5.37 -2.55 20.98
CA TYR A 160 4.06 -2.63 20.34
C TYR A 160 3.69 -1.28 19.71
N THR A 161 3.44 -1.26 18.40
CA THR A 161 3.22 -0.02 17.65
C THR A 161 2.49 -0.31 16.33
N THR A 162 2.36 0.67 15.43
CA THR A 162 1.80 0.45 14.09
C THR A 162 2.85 -0.17 13.17
N LYS A 163 2.43 -0.91 12.15
CA LYS A 163 3.35 -1.48 11.15
C LYS A 163 4.21 -0.40 10.49
N ARG A 164 3.65 0.80 10.24
CA ARG A 164 4.41 1.97 9.77
C ARG A 164 5.51 2.39 10.75
N ASN A 165 5.20 2.55 12.03
CA ASN A 165 6.20 2.99 13.02
C ASN A 165 7.30 1.93 13.24
N ALA A 166 6.96 0.65 13.15
CA ALA A 166 7.95 -0.43 13.17
C ALA A 166 8.88 -0.33 11.94
N LEU A 167 8.31 -0.10 10.75
CA LEU A 167 9.06 0.11 9.52
C LEU A 167 9.99 1.33 9.61
N VAL A 168 9.56 2.43 10.23
CA VAL A 168 10.42 3.62 10.48
C VAL A 168 11.65 3.23 11.30
N GLN A 169 11.46 2.50 12.41
CA GLN A 169 12.58 2.10 13.29
C GLN A 169 13.56 1.18 12.56
N ILE A 170 13.06 0.23 11.76
CA ILE A 170 13.89 -0.68 10.99
C ILE A 170 14.66 0.08 9.90
N ALA A 171 13.95 0.87 9.09
CA ALA A 171 14.55 1.65 8.01
C ALA A 171 15.64 2.59 8.53
N PHE A 172 15.38 3.26 9.66
CA PHE A 172 16.37 4.11 10.31
C PHE A 172 17.60 3.31 10.77
N SER A 173 17.41 2.12 11.36
CA SER A 173 18.51 1.30 11.86
C SER A 173 19.45 0.76 10.77
N ILE A 174 18.93 0.56 9.56
CA ILE A 174 19.67 0.02 8.41
C ILE A 174 20.07 1.09 7.38
N GLY A 175 19.69 2.37 7.60
CA GLY A 175 19.97 3.46 6.66
C GLY A 175 19.20 3.34 5.33
N ALA A 176 17.99 2.78 5.36
CA ALA A 176 17.15 2.63 4.18
C ALA A 176 16.25 3.85 3.96
N VAL A 177 15.96 4.09 2.69
CA VAL A 177 14.89 4.97 2.20
C VAL A 177 13.67 4.12 1.88
N VAL A 178 12.51 4.60 2.27
CA VAL A 178 11.22 3.95 1.97
C VAL A 178 10.43 4.85 1.03
N ASP A 179 10.06 4.34 -0.14
CA ASP A 179 9.35 5.09 -1.18
C ASP A 179 8.18 4.28 -1.75
N THR A 180 7.08 4.95 -2.09
CA THR A 180 5.92 4.36 -2.78
C THR A 180 5.72 4.94 -4.19
N SER A 181 6.59 5.86 -4.59
CA SER A 181 6.50 6.58 -5.85
C SER A 181 6.88 5.67 -7.02
N ASN A 182 6.13 5.79 -8.12
CA ASN A 182 6.38 5.12 -9.40
C ASN A 182 6.39 3.58 -9.37
N TYR A 183 6.10 2.94 -8.22
CA TYR A 183 6.15 1.49 -8.05
C TYR A 183 4.81 0.88 -7.63
N ASP A 184 4.67 -0.45 -7.85
CA ASP A 184 3.48 -1.21 -7.43
C ASP A 184 3.58 -1.78 -6.02
N GLY A 185 3.81 -0.91 -5.04
CA GLY A 185 4.03 -1.33 -3.67
C GLY A 185 4.93 -0.37 -2.92
N VAL A 186 5.71 -0.91 -1.98
CA VAL A 186 6.72 -0.17 -1.21
C VAL A 186 8.12 -0.57 -1.67
N LEU A 187 8.95 0.41 -2.05
CA LEU A 187 10.38 0.24 -2.31
C LEU A 187 11.17 0.55 -1.04
N ILE A 188 12.14 -0.29 -0.72
CA ILE A 188 13.06 -0.13 0.41
C ILE A 188 14.48 -0.30 -0.12
N TYR A 189 15.27 0.78 -0.15
CA TYR A 189 16.58 0.82 -0.80
C TYR A 189 17.56 1.71 -0.03
N PRO A 190 18.88 1.50 -0.13
CA PRO A 190 19.85 2.36 0.57
C PRO A 190 19.81 3.79 0.02
N GLN A 191 20.20 4.77 0.85
CA GLN A 191 20.34 6.14 0.37
C GLN A 191 21.29 6.21 -0.83
N GLN A 192 20.81 6.73 -1.96
CA GLN A 192 21.66 6.95 -3.14
C GLN A 192 22.67 8.06 -2.84
N THR A 193 23.95 7.72 -2.93
CA THR A 193 25.07 8.66 -2.79
C THR A 193 25.59 9.20 -4.12
N GLU A 194 25.16 8.60 -5.24
CA GLU A 194 25.58 9.03 -6.57
C GLU A 194 24.60 10.05 -7.14
N VAL A 195 25.13 11.20 -7.55
CA VAL A 195 24.38 12.21 -8.32
C VAL A 195 24.47 11.76 -9.78
N THR A 196 23.37 11.29 -10.34
CA THR A 196 23.28 11.00 -11.79
C THR A 196 22.56 12.12 -12.50
#